data_AF-A0A418CAX8-F1
#
_entry.id   AF-A0A418CAX8-F1
#
_cell.length_a   1.000
_cell.length_b   1.000
_cell.length_c   1.000
_cell.angle_alpha   90.00
_cell.angle_beta   90.00
_cell.angle_gamma   90.00
#
_symmetry.space_group_name_H-M   'P 1'
#
loop_
_entity.id
_entity.type
_entity.pdbx_description
1 polymer ?
#
loop_
_entity_poly.entity_id
_entity_poly.type
_entity_poly.pdbx_seq_one_letter_code
_entity_poly.pdbx_strand_id
1 'polypeptide(L)'
;MTTAAASPAEGFVARVVPSVDGHDVRLTFASTSRADALISFDGNAIHDADLEVLHVVAAMPFTEKYAWFVAQLHGLKKTWQDGRLKIKVHRANVLVESFEQVLGMQKQHMYMPLRIEFMGESGLDAGGLEREWFTILTDELFDDSLGLFQSCHKDVGAFYIDAHSADVTKDHLLYFKATGRLLG
;
A
#
# COMPACT_ATOMS: atom_id res chain seq x y z
N MET A 1 39.65 27.23 25.36
CA MET A 1 39.03 26.12 24.61
C MET A 1 37.53 26.33 24.64
N THR A 2 36.97 26.85 23.55
CA THR A 2 35.54 27.17 23.42
C THR A 2 34.86 25.94 22.83
N THR A 3 34.04 25.25 23.62
CA THR A 3 33.22 24.14 23.13
C THR A 3 32.15 24.70 22.20
N ALA A 4 32.27 24.43 20.90
CA ALA A 4 31.21 24.71 19.94
C ALA A 4 29.96 23.92 20.36
N ALA A 5 28.87 24.63 20.67
CA ALA A 5 27.58 24.01 20.92
C ALA A 5 27.18 23.23 19.65
N ALA A 6 26.92 21.93 19.80
CA ALA A 6 26.41 21.12 18.69
C ALA A 6 25.09 21.73 18.21
N SER A 7 24.98 22.01 16.90
CA SER A 7 23.69 22.38 16.30
C SER A 7 22.67 21.29 16.62
N PRO A 8 21.44 21.64 17.04
CA PRO A 8 20.40 20.65 17.28
C PRO A 8 20.17 19.86 15.99
N ALA A 9 20.08 18.53 16.12
CA ALA A 9 19.78 17.67 14.98
C ALA A 9 18.36 17.99 14.48
N GLU A 10 18.24 18.52 13.27
CA GLU A 10 16.95 18.76 12.63
C GLU A 10 16.46 17.45 11.99
N GLY A 11 15.34 16.93 12.48
CA GLY A 11 14.70 15.75 11.92
C GLY A 11 13.86 16.12 10.70
N PHE A 12 13.75 15.20 9.75
CA PHE A 12 12.88 15.34 8.58
C PHE A 12 11.90 14.17 8.50
N VAL A 13 10.68 14.45 8.03
CA VAL A 13 9.68 13.44 7.70
C VAL A 13 9.31 13.54 6.22
N ALA A 14 8.99 12.40 5.62
CA ALA A 14 8.40 12.37 4.30
C ALA A 14 6.94 12.85 4.38
N ARG A 15 6.58 13.79 3.52
CA ARG A 15 5.24 14.37 3.39
C ARG A 15 4.72 14.14 1.99
N VAL A 16 3.54 13.54 1.89
CA VAL A 16 2.77 13.47 0.65
C VAL A 16 2.14 14.83 0.38
N VAL A 17 2.38 15.38 -0.80
CA VAL A 17 1.79 16.64 -1.27
C VAL A 17 0.96 16.33 -2.51
N PRO A 18 -0.36 16.52 -2.47
CA PRO A 18 -1.18 16.40 -3.67
C PRO A 18 -0.76 17.45 -4.71
N SER A 19 -0.73 17.04 -5.97
CA SER A 19 -0.59 17.94 -7.10
C SER A 19 -1.79 18.87 -7.20
N VAL A 20 -1.62 20.02 -7.84
CA VAL A 20 -2.62 21.10 -7.94
C VAL A 20 -3.91 20.63 -8.64
N ASP A 21 -3.79 19.65 -9.52
CA ASP A 21 -4.87 18.98 -10.24
C ASP A 21 -5.48 17.78 -9.47
N GLY A 22 -4.95 17.43 -8.29
CA GLY A 22 -5.49 16.40 -7.39
C GLY A 22 -5.36 14.95 -7.88
N HIS A 23 -4.82 14.73 -9.07
CA HIS A 23 -4.68 13.41 -9.68
C HIS A 23 -3.35 12.73 -9.36
N ASP A 24 -2.34 13.53 -9.02
CA ASP A 24 -1.01 13.03 -8.70
C ASP A 24 -0.55 13.47 -7.32
N VAL A 25 0.40 12.72 -6.76
CA VAL A 25 0.94 12.97 -5.41
C VAL A 25 2.46 12.95 -5.47
N ARG A 26 3.11 13.94 -4.86
CA ARG A 26 4.56 14.01 -4.76
C ARG A 26 5.00 13.81 -3.32
N LEU A 27 6.03 13.01 -3.11
CA LEU A 27 6.73 12.95 -1.83
C LEU A 27 7.71 14.12 -1.72
N THR A 28 7.69 14.79 -0.58
CA THR A 28 8.61 15.88 -0.23
C THR A 28 9.12 15.66 1.19
N PHE A 29 10.18 16.36 1.59
CA PHE A 29 10.63 16.35 2.98
C PHE A 29 10.17 17.61 3.70
N ALA A 30 9.68 17.45 4.93
CA ALA A 30 9.38 18.53 5.84
C ALA A 30 10.17 18.36 7.13
N SER A 31 10.65 19.47 7.70
CA SER A 31 11.20 19.47 9.06
C SER A 31 10.16 18.90 10.03
N THR A 32 10.58 18.07 10.99
CA THR A 32 9.68 17.50 12.02
C THR A 32 8.92 18.58 12.77
N SER A 33 9.53 19.77 12.94
CA SER A 33 8.89 20.94 13.55
C SER A 33 7.66 21.48 12.80
N ARG A 34 7.54 21.15 11.50
CA ARG A 34 6.45 21.58 10.61
C ARG A 34 5.49 20.45 10.26
N ALA A 35 5.71 19.26 10.81
CA ALA A 35 4.88 18.11 10.59
C ALA A 35 3.99 17.89 11.81
N ASP A 36 2.69 17.79 11.57
CA ASP A 36 1.74 17.39 12.60
C ASP A 36 1.46 15.89 12.46
N ALA A 37 1.88 15.11 13.45
CA ALA A 37 1.67 13.66 13.48
C ALA A 37 0.18 13.29 13.65
N LEU A 38 -0.67 14.26 14.02
CA LEU A 38 -2.11 14.07 14.16
C LEU A 38 -2.87 14.30 12.86
N ILE A 39 -2.19 14.54 11.74
CA ILE A 39 -2.84 14.70 10.44
C ILE A 39 -2.37 13.58 9.51
N SER A 40 -3.31 12.77 9.02
CA SER A 40 -3.03 11.72 8.05
C SER A 40 -2.57 12.30 6.71
N PHE A 41 -2.00 11.45 5.85
CA PHE A 41 -1.53 11.88 4.53
C PHE A 41 -2.65 12.43 3.63
N ASP A 42 -3.91 12.02 3.84
CA ASP A 42 -5.09 12.50 3.14
C ASP A 42 -5.81 13.65 3.85
N GLY A 43 -5.20 14.20 4.91
CA GLY A 43 -5.65 15.42 5.60
C GLY A 43 -6.67 15.19 6.72
N ASN A 44 -6.94 13.93 7.10
CA ASN A 44 -7.84 13.63 8.20
C ASN A 44 -7.12 13.86 9.54
N ALA A 45 -7.78 14.57 10.45
CA ALA A 45 -7.29 14.76 11.80
C ALA A 45 -7.53 13.51 12.66
N ILE A 46 -6.50 13.10 13.40
CA ILE A 46 -6.53 12.10 14.45
C ILE A 46 -6.80 12.84 15.76
N HIS A 47 -7.93 12.57 16.39
CA HIS A 47 -8.36 13.25 17.61
C HIS A 47 -7.84 12.53 18.86
N ASP A 48 -7.86 13.22 20.00
CA ASP A 48 -7.44 12.62 21.28
C ASP A 48 -8.22 11.34 21.62
N ALA A 49 -9.52 11.32 21.31
CA ALA A 49 -10.35 10.12 21.49
C ALA A 49 -9.88 8.94 20.62
N ASP A 50 -9.39 9.20 19.40
CA ASP A 50 -8.82 8.16 18.54
C ASP A 50 -7.53 7.61 19.15
N LEU A 51 -6.68 8.49 19.70
CA LEU A 51 -5.43 8.11 20.36
C LEU A 51 -5.65 7.28 21.62
N GLU A 52 -6.65 7.62 22.43
CA GLU A 52 -7.01 6.84 23.62
C GLU A 52 -7.36 5.39 23.25
N VAL A 53 -8.19 5.21 22.21
CA VAL A 53 -8.53 3.88 21.70
C VAL A 53 -7.28 3.17 21.16
N LEU A 54 -6.47 3.84 20.35
CA LEU A 54 -5.26 3.25 19.77
C LEU A 54 -4.23 2.86 20.83
N HIS A 55 -4.11 3.63 21.92
CA HIS A 55 -3.21 3.30 23.04
C HIS A 55 -3.61 1.99 23.73
N VAL A 56 -4.91 1.82 23.98
CA VAL A 56 -5.45 0.58 24.56
C VAL A 56 -5.24 -0.59 23.60
N VAL A 57 -5.57 -0.43 22.31
CA VAL A 57 -5.42 -1.48 21.29
C VAL A 57 -3.95 -1.87 21.10
N ALA A 58 -3.02 -0.92 21.15
CA ALA A 58 -1.59 -1.18 20.98
C ALA A 58 -1.05 -2.16 22.03
N ALA A 59 -1.57 -2.09 23.26
CA ALA A 59 -1.21 -2.95 24.38
C ALA A 59 -1.86 -4.35 24.35
N MET A 60 -2.86 -4.59 23.49
CA MET A 60 -3.54 -5.89 23.41
C MET A 60 -2.64 -6.99 22.84
N PRO A 61 -2.84 -8.27 23.26
CA PRO A 61 -2.26 -9.43 22.58
C PRO A 61 -2.64 -9.48 21.10
N PHE A 62 -1.81 -10.13 20.27
CA PHE A 62 -2.00 -10.17 18.82
C PHE A 62 -3.41 -10.64 18.41
N THR A 63 -3.93 -11.72 19.02
CA THR A 63 -5.24 -12.28 18.69
C THR A 63 -6.37 -11.27 18.91
N GLU A 64 -6.33 -10.53 20.03
CA GLU A 64 -7.35 -9.52 20.36
C GLU A 64 -7.22 -8.29 19.46
N LYS A 65 -5.99 -7.84 19.22
CA LYS A 65 -5.68 -6.75 18.28
C LYS A 65 -6.16 -7.07 16.87
N TYR A 66 -5.94 -8.31 16.42
CA TYR A 66 -6.40 -8.79 15.12
C TYR A 66 -7.93 -8.84 15.05
N ALA A 67 -8.60 -9.38 16.08
CA ALA A 67 -10.06 -9.40 16.14
C ALA A 67 -10.66 -7.98 16.13
N TRP A 68 -10.08 -7.06 16.90
CA TRP A 68 -10.46 -5.65 16.89
C TRP A 68 -10.30 -5.03 15.50
N PHE A 69 -9.14 -5.24 14.85
CA PHE A 69 -8.88 -4.72 13.50
C PHE A 69 -9.88 -5.25 12.46
N VAL A 70 -10.15 -6.56 12.48
CA VAL A 70 -11.15 -7.18 11.59
C VAL A 70 -12.54 -6.61 11.83
N ALA A 71 -12.92 -6.34 13.08
CA ALA A 71 -14.20 -5.71 13.41
C ALA A 71 -14.32 -4.29 12.84
N GLN A 72 -13.26 -3.47 12.92
CA GLN A 72 -13.24 -2.14 12.30
C GLN A 72 -13.39 -2.23 10.77
N LEU A 73 -12.65 -3.15 10.13
CA LEU A 73 -12.73 -3.37 8.68
C LEU A 73 -14.11 -3.85 8.22
N HIS A 74 -14.82 -4.63 9.03
CA HIS A 74 -16.15 -5.11 8.70
C HIS A 74 -17.14 -3.94 8.49
N GLY A 75 -16.96 -2.82 9.20
CA GLY A 75 -17.77 -1.60 8.99
C GLY A 75 -17.49 -0.88 7.66
N LEU A 76 -16.31 -1.10 7.07
CA LEU A 76 -15.91 -0.48 5.80
C LEU A 76 -16.30 -1.34 4.60
N LYS A 77 -16.24 -2.67 4.73
CA LYS A 77 -16.47 -3.62 3.64
C LYS A 77 -17.86 -3.48 3.04
N LYS A 78 -17.92 -3.42 1.72
CA LYS A 78 -19.17 -3.50 0.94
C LYS A 78 -19.54 -4.96 0.71
N THR A 79 -20.84 -5.20 0.54
CA THR A 79 -21.34 -6.55 0.25
C THR A 79 -21.29 -6.83 -1.25
N TRP A 80 -21.39 -8.11 -1.63
CA TRP A 80 -21.52 -8.51 -3.03
C TRP A 80 -22.78 -7.93 -3.73
N GLN A 81 -23.78 -7.53 -2.96
CA GLN A 81 -25.00 -6.91 -3.47
C GLN A 81 -24.74 -5.44 -3.86
N ASP A 82 -23.81 -4.78 -3.18
CA ASP A 82 -23.42 -3.39 -3.43
C ASP A 82 -22.48 -3.24 -4.63
N GLY A 83 -21.84 -4.33 -5.05
CA GLY A 83 -20.93 -4.35 -6.19
C GLY A 83 -19.74 -5.27 -5.98
N ARG A 84 -18.79 -5.19 -6.90
CA ARG A 84 -17.50 -5.90 -6.86
C ARG A 84 -16.45 -5.18 -7.68
N LEU A 85 -15.22 -5.20 -7.20
CA LEU A 85 -14.05 -4.77 -7.96
C LEU A 85 -13.63 -5.92 -8.86
N LYS A 86 -13.86 -5.78 -10.17
CA LYS A 86 -13.47 -6.81 -11.13
C LYS A 86 -12.13 -6.44 -11.77
N ILE A 87 -11.15 -7.33 -11.65
CA ILE A 87 -9.88 -7.25 -12.36
C ILE A 87 -9.87 -8.34 -13.45
N LYS A 88 -9.72 -7.91 -14.69
CA LYS A 88 -9.67 -8.80 -15.86
C LYS A 88 -8.29 -8.79 -16.46
N VAL A 89 -7.62 -9.92 -16.50
CA VAL A 89 -6.22 -9.98 -16.94
C VAL A 89 -5.95 -11.21 -17.79
N HIS A 90 -4.95 -11.13 -18.67
CA HIS A 90 -4.35 -12.31 -19.27
C HIS A 90 -3.29 -12.87 -18.32
N ARG A 91 -3.24 -14.20 -18.20
CA ARG A 91 -2.25 -14.89 -17.39
C ARG A 91 -0.80 -14.57 -17.75
N ALA A 92 -0.55 -14.19 -19.01
CA ALA A 92 0.78 -13.83 -19.49
C ALA A 92 1.23 -12.41 -19.08
N ASN A 93 0.32 -11.55 -18.62
CA ASN A 93 0.58 -10.14 -18.33
C ASN A 93 -0.04 -9.72 -16.98
N VAL A 94 -0.05 -10.62 -15.99
CA VAL A 94 -0.82 -10.42 -14.75
C VAL A 94 -0.38 -9.15 -14.04
N LEU A 95 0.91 -8.93 -13.84
CA LEU A 95 1.39 -7.76 -13.11
C LEU A 95 0.96 -6.44 -13.78
N VAL A 96 1.28 -6.27 -15.06
CA VAL A 96 1.05 -5.02 -15.79
C VAL A 96 -0.44 -4.71 -15.89
N GLU A 97 -1.25 -5.65 -16.39
CA GLU A 97 -2.68 -5.43 -16.59
C GLU A 97 -3.42 -5.26 -15.26
N SER A 98 -2.96 -5.90 -14.18
CA SER A 98 -3.51 -5.69 -12.84
C SER A 98 -3.20 -4.29 -12.33
N PHE A 99 -1.94 -3.85 -12.45
CA PHE A 99 -1.51 -2.57 -11.90
C PHE A 99 -2.13 -1.39 -12.65
N GLU A 100 -2.34 -1.48 -13.96
CA GLU A 100 -3.13 -0.49 -14.71
C GLU A 100 -4.55 -0.34 -14.13
N GLN A 101 -5.22 -1.45 -13.85
CA GLN A 101 -6.57 -1.45 -13.28
C GLN A 101 -6.60 -0.96 -11.82
N VAL A 102 -5.62 -1.37 -11.00
CA VAL A 102 -5.49 -0.93 -9.60
C VAL A 102 -5.20 0.57 -9.53
N LEU A 103 -4.36 1.11 -10.43
CA LEU A 103 -4.08 2.54 -10.51
C LEU A 103 -5.31 3.35 -10.96
N GLY A 104 -6.13 2.81 -11.87
CA GLY A 104 -7.37 3.42 -12.32
C GLY A 104 -8.53 3.33 -11.33
N MET A 105 -8.41 2.53 -10.25
CA MET A 105 -9.47 2.34 -9.28
C MET A 105 -9.83 3.65 -8.54
N GLN A 106 -11.10 3.82 -8.18
CA GLN A 106 -11.56 4.92 -7.33
C GLN A 106 -11.58 4.51 -5.85
N LYS A 107 -11.36 5.45 -4.92
CA LYS A 107 -11.33 5.18 -3.46
C LYS A 107 -12.57 4.44 -2.95
N GLN A 108 -13.74 4.77 -3.48
CA GLN A 108 -15.00 4.13 -3.11
C GLN A 108 -15.09 2.63 -3.47
N HIS A 109 -14.27 2.15 -4.42
CA HIS A 109 -14.24 0.75 -4.84
C HIS A 109 -13.26 -0.10 -4.02
N MET A 110 -12.36 0.52 -3.23
CA MET A 110 -11.35 -0.20 -2.43
C MET A 110 -11.98 -1.18 -1.42
N TYR A 111 -13.20 -0.90 -0.97
CA TYR A 111 -13.92 -1.72 0.00
C TYR A 111 -14.86 -2.75 -0.64
N MET A 112 -14.90 -2.82 -1.97
CA MET A 112 -15.72 -3.79 -2.69
C MET A 112 -15.05 -5.18 -2.69
N PRO A 113 -15.83 -6.28 -2.67
CA PRO A 113 -15.27 -7.61 -2.89
C PRO A 113 -14.51 -7.68 -4.22
N LEU A 114 -13.30 -8.26 -4.19
CA LEU A 114 -12.48 -8.49 -5.38
C LEU A 114 -13.09 -9.63 -6.21
N ARG A 115 -12.91 -9.58 -7.53
CA ARG A 115 -13.23 -10.68 -8.43
C ARG A 115 -12.21 -10.70 -9.56
N ILE A 116 -11.45 -11.79 -9.64
CA ILE A 116 -10.48 -12.00 -10.71
C ILE A 116 -11.11 -12.79 -11.86
N GLU A 117 -10.82 -12.37 -13.09
CA GLU A 117 -11.18 -13.10 -14.30
C GLU A 117 -9.96 -13.18 -15.23
N PHE A 118 -9.43 -14.39 -15.41
CA PHE A 118 -8.42 -14.64 -16.45
C PHE A 118 -9.11 -14.69 -17.82
N MET A 119 -8.72 -13.76 -18.69
CA MET A 119 -9.31 -13.57 -20.01
C MET A 119 -9.01 -14.77 -20.92
N GLY A 120 -10.05 -15.32 -21.54
CA GLY A 120 -9.93 -16.50 -22.40
C GLY A 120 -9.90 -17.84 -21.65
N GLU A 121 -10.03 -17.83 -20.33
CA GLU A 121 -10.05 -19.04 -19.49
C GLU A 121 -11.44 -19.28 -18.89
N SER A 122 -11.85 -20.55 -18.79
CA SER A 122 -13.09 -20.94 -18.11
C SER A 122 -12.91 -20.84 -16.59
N GLY A 123 -13.30 -19.71 -16.00
CA GLY A 123 -13.26 -19.51 -14.55
C GLY A 123 -14.32 -20.34 -13.82
N LEU A 124 -13.90 -21.45 -13.19
CA LEU A 124 -14.81 -22.38 -12.49
C LEU A 124 -14.91 -22.11 -10.97
N ASP A 125 -13.87 -21.56 -10.34
CA ASP A 125 -13.83 -21.30 -8.89
C ASP A 125 -13.24 -19.92 -8.55
N ALA A 126 -14.10 -18.99 -8.15
CA ALA A 126 -13.70 -17.62 -7.85
C ALA A 126 -12.65 -17.51 -6.72
N GLY A 127 -12.71 -18.37 -5.71
CA GLY A 127 -11.77 -18.34 -4.58
C GLY A 127 -10.38 -18.87 -4.95
N GLY A 128 -10.33 -19.86 -5.84
CA GLY A 128 -9.07 -20.37 -6.40
C GLY A 128 -8.37 -19.33 -7.27
N LEU A 129 -9.13 -18.61 -8.10
CA LEU A 129 -8.58 -17.61 -9.02
C LEU A 129 -7.96 -16.40 -8.29
N GLU A 130 -8.57 -15.94 -7.20
CA GLU A 130 -7.98 -14.85 -6.39
C GLU A 130 -6.62 -15.24 -5.81
N ARG A 131 -6.54 -16.43 -5.22
CA ARG A 131 -5.28 -16.93 -4.64
C ARG A 131 -4.20 -17.11 -5.70
N GLU A 132 -4.56 -17.72 -6.83
CA GLU A 132 -3.65 -17.92 -7.96
C GLU A 132 -3.15 -16.58 -8.51
N TRP A 133 -4.04 -15.60 -8.66
CA TRP A 133 -3.68 -14.26 -9.11
C TRP A 133 -2.71 -13.56 -8.17
N PHE A 134 -2.95 -13.62 -6.85
CA PHE A 134 -2.01 -13.07 -5.88
C PHE A 134 -0.64 -13.73 -5.96
N THR A 135 -0.58 -15.06 -6.12
CA THR A 135 0.69 -15.77 -6.29
C THR A 135 1.45 -15.26 -7.52
N ILE A 136 0.83 -15.28 -8.70
CA ILE A 136 1.50 -14.84 -9.94
C ILE A 136 1.93 -13.37 -9.85
N LEU A 137 1.03 -12.51 -9.37
CA LEU A 137 1.31 -11.08 -9.24
C LEU A 137 2.48 -10.83 -8.28
N THR A 138 2.52 -11.50 -7.14
CA THR A 138 3.60 -11.29 -6.15
C THR A 138 4.92 -11.89 -6.62
N ASP A 139 4.90 -13.05 -7.30
CA ASP A 139 6.09 -13.64 -7.90
C ASP A 139 6.70 -12.70 -8.96
N GLU A 140 5.89 -12.11 -9.84
CA GLU A 140 6.36 -11.13 -10.84
C GLU A 140 6.80 -9.81 -10.19
N LEU A 141 6.11 -9.34 -9.14
CA LEU A 141 6.42 -8.08 -8.47
C LEU A 141 7.77 -8.10 -7.73
N PHE A 142 8.10 -9.24 -7.15
CA PHE A 142 9.34 -9.45 -6.38
C PHE A 142 10.46 -10.11 -7.20
N ASP A 143 10.27 -10.24 -8.52
CA ASP A 143 11.33 -10.73 -9.42
C ASP A 143 12.48 -9.70 -9.49
N ASP A 144 13.71 -10.18 -9.26
CA ASP A 144 14.92 -9.34 -9.25
C ASP A 144 15.12 -8.60 -10.58
N SER A 145 14.64 -9.14 -11.71
CA SER A 145 14.76 -8.49 -13.03
C SER A 145 13.89 -7.25 -13.18
N LEU A 146 12.83 -7.13 -12.37
CA LEU A 146 11.99 -5.93 -12.33
C LEU A 146 12.66 -4.79 -11.54
N GLY A 147 13.64 -5.11 -10.68
CA GLY A 147 14.47 -4.13 -9.97
C GLY A 147 13.72 -3.21 -9.02
N LEU A 148 12.51 -3.58 -8.56
CA LEU A 148 11.72 -2.75 -7.64
C LEU A 148 12.07 -3.00 -6.17
N PHE A 149 12.30 -4.27 -5.82
CA PHE A 149 12.56 -4.72 -4.46
C PHE A 149 13.82 -5.57 -4.43
N GLN A 150 14.54 -5.51 -3.32
CA GLN A 150 15.71 -6.35 -3.06
C GLN A 150 15.46 -7.22 -1.84
N SER A 151 15.85 -8.49 -1.92
CA SER A 151 15.76 -9.40 -0.76
C SER A 151 16.77 -9.01 0.32
N CYS A 152 16.31 -8.85 1.57
CA CYS A 152 17.16 -8.62 2.73
C CYS A 152 18.04 -9.84 3.04
N HIS A 153 17.52 -11.04 2.77
CA HIS A 153 18.18 -12.34 2.96
C HIS A 153 17.36 -13.40 2.21
N LYS A 154 18.05 -14.27 1.44
CA LYS A 154 17.40 -15.30 0.59
C LYS A 154 16.47 -16.25 1.36
N ASP A 155 16.69 -16.43 2.66
CA ASP A 155 15.98 -17.42 3.47
C ASP A 155 14.85 -16.83 4.33
N VAL A 156 14.75 -15.50 4.44
CA VAL A 156 13.84 -14.83 5.40
C VAL A 156 12.54 -14.35 4.72
N GLY A 157 12.49 -14.33 3.38
CA GLY A 157 11.32 -13.82 2.64
C GLY A 157 11.04 -12.34 2.94
N ALA A 158 12.08 -11.59 3.31
CA ALA A 158 11.99 -10.16 3.60
C ALA A 158 12.57 -9.34 2.44
N PHE A 159 11.88 -8.27 2.07
CA PHE A 159 12.24 -7.39 0.97
C PHE A 159 12.28 -5.92 1.42
N TYR A 160 13.09 -5.11 0.76
CA TYR A 160 13.11 -3.66 0.87
C TYR A 160 13.03 -3.02 -0.51
N ILE A 161 12.60 -1.75 -0.56
CA ILE A 161 12.56 -0.98 -1.80
C ILE A 161 13.97 -0.78 -2.33
N ASP A 162 14.20 -1.09 -3.60
CA ASP A 162 15.48 -0.83 -4.25
C ASP A 162 15.64 0.69 -4.48
N ALA A 163 16.70 1.26 -3.89
CA ALA A 163 17.06 2.67 -4.07
C ALA A 163 17.43 3.01 -5.53
N HIS A 164 17.81 2.01 -6.33
CA HIS A 164 18.19 2.13 -7.74
C HIS A 164 17.07 1.67 -8.68
N SER A 165 15.84 1.52 -8.19
CA SER A 165 14.71 1.03 -8.98
C SER A 165 14.44 1.84 -10.26
N ALA A 166 14.76 3.13 -10.28
CA ALA A 166 14.65 4.00 -11.46
C ALA A 166 15.61 3.61 -12.60
N ASP A 167 16.71 2.94 -12.29
CA ASP A 167 17.74 2.55 -13.26
C ASP A 167 17.29 1.34 -14.10
N VAL A 168 16.43 0.50 -13.53
CA VAL A 168 15.91 -0.73 -14.17
C VAL A 168 14.51 -0.50 -14.73
N THR A 169 13.60 0.04 -13.92
CA THR A 169 12.19 0.22 -14.27
C THR A 169 11.83 1.69 -14.31
N LYS A 170 11.62 2.22 -15.52
CA LYS A 170 11.31 3.65 -15.74
C LYS A 170 10.07 4.12 -14.97
N ASP A 171 9.04 3.26 -14.91
CA ASP A 171 7.76 3.57 -14.26
C ASP A 171 7.72 3.10 -12.80
N HIS A 172 8.86 2.90 -12.13
CA HIS A 172 8.94 2.30 -10.79
C HIS A 172 8.01 2.95 -9.74
N LEU A 173 7.79 4.27 -9.79
CA LEU A 173 6.88 4.97 -8.88
C LEU A 173 5.42 4.54 -9.07
N LEU A 174 5.00 4.24 -10.31
CA LEU A 174 3.65 3.72 -10.58
C LEU A 174 3.50 2.32 -10.02
N TYR A 175 4.54 1.48 -10.11
CA TYR A 175 4.54 0.16 -9.47
C TYR A 175 4.44 0.28 -7.95
N PHE A 176 5.25 1.11 -7.30
CA PHE A 176 5.15 1.31 -5.84
C PHE A 176 3.78 1.85 -5.42
N LYS A 177 3.19 2.77 -6.19
CA LYS A 177 1.84 3.29 -5.97
C LYS A 177 0.80 2.17 -6.10
N ALA A 178 0.88 1.34 -7.13
CA ALA A 178 -0.02 0.22 -7.34
C ALA A 178 0.12 -0.84 -6.22
N THR A 179 1.34 -1.22 -5.85
CA THR A 179 1.63 -2.14 -4.73
C THR A 179 1.04 -1.60 -3.43
N GLY A 180 1.25 -0.33 -3.11
CA GLY A 180 0.68 0.28 -1.91
C GLY A 180 -0.85 0.26 -1.89
N ARG A 181 -1.49 0.48 -3.05
CA ARG A 181 -2.95 0.38 -3.20
C ARG A 181 -3.50 -1.04 -3.17
N LEU A 182 -2.67 -2.03 -3.47
CA LEU A 182 -3.05 -3.44 -3.39
C LEU A 182 -2.96 -3.96 -1.94
N LEU A 183 -1.97 -3.48 -1.18
CA LEU A 183 -1.72 -3.91 0.20
C LEU A 183 -2.63 -3.22 1.24
N GLY A 184 -3.01 -1.96 1.01
CA GLY A 184 -3.81 -1.14 1.92
C GLY A 184 -5.27 -1.03 1.51
#